data_AF-A0A536XVT7-F1
#
_entry.id   AF-A0A536XVT7-F1
#
_cell.length_a   1.000
_cell.length_b   1.000
_cell.length_c   1.000
_cell.angle_alpha   90.00
_cell.angle_beta   90.00
_cell.angle_gamma   90.00
#
_symmetry.space_group_name_H-M   'P 1'
#
loop_
_entity.id
_entity.type
_entity.pdbx_description
1 polymer ?
#
loop_
_entity_poly.entity_id
_entity_poly.type
_entity_poly.pdbx_seq_one_letter_code
_entity_poly.pdbx_strand_id
1 'polypeptide(L)' 'MARWLAGALVLFAAIAGAQEYPSRTVHIIVPSTPGGGYDVIGRLVAERLSAQLGQP' A
#
# COMPACT_ATOMS: atom_id res chain seq x y z
N MET A 1 25.39 11.64 -30.17
CA MET A 1 25.31 11.63 -28.70
C MET A 1 23.88 11.39 -28.19
N ALA A 2 22.86 12.08 -28.71
CA ALA A 2 21.46 11.92 -28.27
C ALA A 2 20.89 10.48 -28.31
N ARG A 3 21.31 9.65 -29.27
CA ARG A 3 20.84 8.24 -29.40
C ARG A 3 21.28 7.36 -28.22
N TRP A 4 22.46 7.61 -27.65
CA TRP A 4 22.96 6.89 -26.48
C TRP A 4 22.25 7.32 -25.19
N LEU A 5 21.94 8.62 -25.08
CA LEU A 5 21.15 9.17 -23.97
C LEU A 5 19.72 8.60 -23.93
N ALA A 6 19.07 8.49 -25.10
CA ALA A 6 17.73 7.90 -25.18
C ALA A 6 17.72 6.42 -24.76
N GLY A 7 18.72 5.63 -25.19
CA GLY A 7 18.85 4.22 -24.80
C GLY A 7 19.11 4.05 -23.30
N ALA A 8 19.95 4.91 -22.70
CA ALA A 8 20.22 4.88 -21.27
C ALA A 8 18.97 5.18 -20.42
N LEU A 9 18.11 6.11 -20.87
CA LEU A 9 16.87 6.46 -20.17
C LEU A 9 15.89 5.28 -20.12
N VAL A 10 15.74 4.54 -21.23
CA VAL A 10 14.84 3.37 -21.32
C VAL A 10 15.32 2.23 -20.43
N LEU A 11 16.63 1.97 -20.41
CA LEU A 11 17.22 0.96 -19.53
C LEU A 11 17.04 1.30 -18.06
N PHE A 12 17.17 2.58 -17.69
CA PHE A 12 16.96 3.05 -16.31
C PHE A 12 15.51 2.90 -15.86
N ALA A 13 14.54 3.16 -16.75
CA ALA A 13 13.13 2.96 -16.46
C ALA A 13 12.77 1.47 -16.23
N ALA A 14 13.48 0.53 -16.87
CA ALA A 14 13.25 -0.90 -16.69
C ALA A 14 13.66 -1.43 -15.30
N ILE A 15 14.48 -0.67 -14.56
CA ILE A 15 14.95 -1.03 -13.21
C ILE A 15 14.01 -0.50 -12.11
N ALA A 16 13.01 0.32 -12.48
CA ALA A 16 12.00 0.81 -11.55
C ALA A 16 11.07 -0.35 -11.12
N GLY A 17 11.34 -0.93 -9.95
CA GLY A 17 10.50 -1.95 -9.34
C GLY A 17 9.28 -1.32 -8.66
N ALA A 18 8.07 -1.70 -9.06
CA ALA A 18 6.87 -1.38 -8.31
C ALA A 18 6.91 -2.08 -6.95
N GLN A 19 6.59 -1.36 -5.88
CA GLN A 19 6.49 -1.96 -4.55
C GLN A 19 5.20 -2.78 -4.45
N GLU A 20 5.28 -3.94 -3.80
CA GLU A 20 4.11 -4.73 -3.47
C GLU A 20 3.38 -4.10 -2.28
N TYR A 21 2.09 -3.82 -2.44
CA TYR A 21 1.28 -3.21 -1.40
C TYR A 21 0.64 -4.29 -0.52
N PRO A 22 0.65 -4.11 0.82
CA PRO A 22 1.17 -2.98 1.58
C PRO A 22 2.63 -3.19 1.98
N SER A 23 3.46 -2.16 1.79
CA SER A 23 4.86 -2.17 2.21
C SER A 23 5.08 -1.80 3.69
N ARG A 24 4.00 -1.45 4.40
CA ARG A 24 3.95 -1.07 5.83
C ARG A 24 2.52 -1.22 6.37
N THR A 25 2.38 -1.25 7.69
CA THR A 25 1.08 -1.20 8.39
C THR A 25 0.19 -0.07 7.86
N VAL A 26 -1.08 -0.42 7.62
CA VAL A 26 -2.13 0.48 7.11
C VAL A 26 -2.96 0.98 8.28
N HIS A 27 -3.06 2.30 8.46
CA HIS A 27 -3.88 2.89 9.51
C HIS A 27 -5.30 3.15 9.00
N ILE A 28 -6.27 2.47 9.59
CA ILE A 28 -7.70 2.67 9.32
C ILE A 28 -8.24 3.70 10.32
N ILE A 29 -8.69 4.85 9.80
CA ILE A 29 -9.25 5.93 10.63
C ILE A 29 -10.76 5.77 10.70
N VAL A 30 -11.27 5.56 11.90
CA VAL A 30 -12.72 5.53 12.18
C VAL A 30 -13.10 6.82 12.92
N PRO A 31 -13.83 7.76 12.29
CA PRO A 31 -14.19 9.04 12.90
C PRO A 31 -15.42 8.90 13.82
N SER A 32 -15.40 7.92 14.72
CA SER A 32 -16.45 7.70 15.72
C SER A 32 -15.84 7.48 17.10
N THR A 33 -16.67 7.55 18.15
CA THR A 33 -16.22 7.18 19.49
C THR A 33 -15.73 5.73 19.55
N PRO A 34 -14.67 5.43 20.31
CA PRO A 34 -14.23 4.05 20.54
C PRO A 34 -15.38 3.19 21.08
N GLY A 35 -15.49 1.94 20.60
CA GLY A 35 -16.58 1.03 20.98
C GLY A 35 -17.94 1.32 20.34
N GLY A 36 -18.08 2.37 19.54
CA GLY A 36 -19.28 2.62 18.73
C GLY A 36 -19.42 1.61 17.57
N GLY A 37 -20.60 1.56 16.94
CA GLY A 37 -20.86 0.59 15.86
C GLY A 37 -19.85 0.65 14.70
N TYR A 38 -19.41 1.86 14.32
CA TYR A 38 -18.38 2.02 13.28
C TYR A 38 -16.99 1.56 13.74
N ASP A 39 -16.62 1.70 15.02
CA ASP A 39 -15.35 1.18 15.55
C ASP A 39 -15.34 -0.36 15.52
N VAL A 40 -16.47 -0.99 15.89
CA VAL A 40 -16.62 -2.46 15.83
C VAL A 40 -16.50 -2.97 14.40
N ILE A 41 -17.21 -2.34 13.45
CA ILE A 41 -17.12 -2.70 12.03
C ILE A 41 -15.70 -2.47 11.51
N GLY A 42 -15.07 -1.34 11.86
CA GLY A 42 -13.70 -1.02 11.47
C GLY A 42 -12.69 -2.07 11.92
N ARG A 43 -12.82 -2.57 13.16
CA ARG A 43 -11.97 -3.65 13.68
C ARG A 43 -12.16 -4.98 12.94
N LEU A 44 -13.41 -5.34 12.65
CA LEU A 44 -13.71 -6.56 11.88
C LEU A 44 -13.13 -6.50 10.46
N VAL A 45 -13.24 -5.33 9.80
CA VAL A 45 -12.65 -5.11 8.48
C VAL A 45 -11.12 -5.15 8.55
N ALA A 46 -10.51 -4.51 9.54
CA ALA A 46 -9.06 -4.50 9.75
C ALA A 46 -8.50 -5.93 9.89
N GLU A 47 -9.15 -6.78 10.70
CA GLU A 47 -8.74 -8.17 10.89
C GLU A 47 -8.77 -8.97 9.57
N ARG A 48 -9.81 -8.80 8.75
CA ARG A 48 -9.91 -9.47 7.44
C ARG A 48 -8.92 -8.95 6.42
N LEU A 49 -8.69 -7.65 6.39
CA LEU A 49 -7.67 -7.06 5.51
C LEU A 49 -6.28 -7.51 5.92
N SER A 50 -6.00 -7.61 7.22
CA SER A 50 -4.71 -8.11 7.70
C SER A 50 -4.43 -9.54 7.24
N ALA A 51 -5.43 -10.43 7.35
CA ALA A 51 -5.32 -11.80 6.86
C ALA A 51 -5.09 -11.89 5.34
N GLN A 52 -5.65 -10.97 4.55
CA GLN A 52 -5.51 -10.96 3.09
C GLN A 52 -4.23 -10.30 2.59
N LEU A 53 -3.81 -9.22 3.26
CA LEU A 53 -2.71 -8.37 2.83
C LEU A 53 -1.38 -8.72 3.52
N GLY A 54 -1.39 -9.58 4.54
CA GLY A 54 -0.20 -10.00 5.26
C GLY A 54 0.43 -8.92 6.15
N GLN A 55 -0.28 -7.81 6.35
CA GLN A 55 0.15 -6.69 7.19
C GLN A 55 -0.89 -6.46 8.30
N PRO A 56 -0.51 -6.46 9.58
CA PRO A 56 -1.39 -6.11 10.70
C PRO A 56 -1.69 -4.62 10.76
#